data_AF-A0AAV7G1A9-F1
#
_entry.id   AF-A0AAV7G1A9-F1
#
_cell.length_a   1.000
_cell.length_b   1.000
_cell.length_c   1.000
_cell.angle_alpha   90.00
_cell.angle_beta   90.00
_cell.angle_gamma   90.00
#
_symmetry.space_group_name_H-M   'P 1'
#
loop_
_entity.id
_entity.type
_entity.pdbx_description
1 polymer ?
#
loop_
_entity_poly.entity_id
_entity_poly.type
_entity_poly.pdbx_seq_one_letter_code
_entity_poly.pdbx_strand_id
1 'polypeptide(L)'
;MHLFEEVHVDNQRVLRTLFALKDEFPLLDAFSNQKVGVSILQNKEIILFISKPEVKFDRFLLIMQQLQSYSRNGQEKPYEIVWVPIVTTATWSNIDERAFSHLAEIMIFYSINQPTKLSLSVINFIHEVWHYRGDPMMVVLDSTGKVIASDAFDMISVWGEKAYPFSVSRERELWEAENWTIEVLLNGIHPLLSYWIEDGRTICLYGSNNLEWVRQLAYKMKEVQKSGILLELLYVAANNVDHRENILTAIAEEKLSRYLSHIDISIFWLRLESIKKLKTRLGSGTESGFIMREINSLLSFDTDKGGWLLISEGSSTEPLKLTGNKALQCLSLFQVWGQKVNKLGFLGAIRKFLDPPSLIDQCNYCTVTPFIDDMNNKIVSCPNCLSTMEKYYVYQCMTS
;
A
#
# COMPACT_ATOMS: atom_id res chain seq x y z
N MET A 1 26.42 -25.47 -7.12
CA MET A 1 25.68 -24.20 -7.06
C MET A 1 24.29 -24.28 -7.71
N HIS A 2 24.00 -25.29 -8.54
CA HIS A 2 22.70 -25.46 -9.24
C HIS A 2 21.60 -26.19 -8.45
N LEU A 3 21.84 -26.57 -7.18
CA LEU A 3 20.91 -27.41 -6.41
C LEU A 3 19.49 -26.82 -6.31
N PHE A 4 19.36 -25.50 -6.33
CA PHE A 4 18.09 -24.79 -6.19
C PHE A 4 17.43 -24.42 -7.54
N GLU A 5 18.13 -24.66 -8.64
CA GLU A 5 17.68 -24.39 -10.02
C GLU A 5 17.21 -25.69 -10.70
N GLU A 6 17.74 -26.83 -10.26
CA GLU A 6 17.43 -28.17 -10.74
C GLU A 6 16.11 -28.71 -10.17
N VAL A 7 15.41 -29.52 -10.97
CA VAL A 7 14.22 -30.26 -10.54
C VAL A 7 14.66 -31.56 -9.86
N HIS A 8 14.28 -31.75 -8.60
CA HIS A 8 14.53 -33.01 -7.86
C HIS A 8 13.26 -33.85 -7.78
N VAL A 9 13.39 -35.10 -7.31
CA VAL A 9 12.24 -35.99 -7.07
C VAL A 9 11.31 -35.41 -6.00
N ASP A 10 11.90 -34.85 -4.94
CA ASP A 10 11.23 -34.12 -3.88
C ASP A 10 12.18 -33.06 -3.29
N ASN A 11 11.66 -32.23 -2.40
CA ASN A 11 12.41 -31.18 -1.72
C ASN A 11 13.41 -31.68 -0.65
N GLN A 12 13.50 -32.98 -0.36
CA GLN A 12 14.26 -33.47 0.79
C GLN A 12 15.76 -33.28 0.63
N ARG A 13 16.29 -33.48 -0.57
CA ARG A 13 17.73 -33.27 -0.85
C ARG A 13 18.13 -31.83 -0.56
N VAL A 14 17.29 -30.89 -0.97
CA VAL A 14 17.50 -29.46 -0.79
C VAL A 14 17.41 -29.10 0.69
N LEU A 15 16.35 -29.49 1.38
CA LEU A 15 16.12 -29.16 2.80
C LEU A 15 17.16 -29.80 3.72
N ARG A 16 17.59 -31.04 3.45
CA ARG A 16 18.65 -31.69 4.23
C ARG A 16 19.98 -30.96 4.06
N THR A 17 20.27 -30.49 2.84
CA THR A 17 21.48 -29.72 2.55
C THR A 17 21.46 -28.35 3.25
N LEU A 18 20.29 -27.71 3.31
CA LEU A 18 20.13 -26.42 4.00
C LEU A 18 20.22 -26.56 5.52
N PHE A 19 19.47 -27.49 6.11
CA PHE A 19 19.19 -27.47 7.54
C PHE A 19 19.70 -28.69 8.31
N ALA A 20 19.80 -29.86 7.66
CA ALA A 20 20.03 -31.12 8.35
C ALA A 20 21.45 -31.70 8.24
N LEU A 21 22.45 -30.89 7.85
CA LEU A 21 23.84 -31.36 7.74
C LEU A 21 24.50 -31.66 9.09
N LYS A 22 24.08 -30.93 10.14
CA LYS A 22 24.65 -31.02 11.49
C LYS A 22 23.60 -31.32 12.58
N ASP A 23 22.35 -31.48 12.18
CA ASP A 23 21.22 -31.73 13.09
C ASP A 23 20.16 -32.60 12.38
N GLU A 24 19.80 -33.74 12.96
CA GLU A 24 18.76 -34.61 12.41
C GLU A 24 17.35 -34.02 12.60
N PHE A 25 17.16 -33.17 13.61
CA PHE A 25 15.89 -32.52 13.95
C PHE A 25 16.05 -30.99 13.97
N PRO A 26 16.35 -30.36 12.82
CA PRO A 26 16.73 -28.96 12.77
C PRO A 26 15.57 -27.98 12.96
N LEU A 27 14.31 -28.46 12.89
CA LEU A 27 13.13 -27.62 12.98
C LEU A 27 12.47 -27.75 14.35
N LEU A 28 11.89 -26.65 14.83
CA LEU A 28 10.96 -26.60 15.94
C LEU A 28 9.56 -26.34 15.39
N ASP A 29 8.61 -27.20 15.71
CA ASP A 29 7.20 -26.98 15.42
C ASP A 29 6.61 -26.04 16.47
N ALA A 30 6.14 -24.86 16.05
CA ALA A 30 5.52 -23.88 16.93
C ALA A 30 4.28 -24.41 17.66
N PHE A 31 3.51 -25.31 17.05
CA PHE A 31 2.25 -25.80 17.65
C PHE A 31 2.50 -26.85 18.73
N SER A 32 3.33 -27.86 18.43
CA SER A 32 3.63 -28.94 19.36
C SER A 32 4.82 -28.67 20.28
N ASN A 33 5.62 -27.64 19.99
CA ASN A 33 6.91 -27.34 20.60
C ASN A 33 7.89 -28.53 20.53
N GLN A 34 7.76 -29.38 19.51
CA GLN A 34 8.62 -30.54 19.29
C GLN A 34 9.69 -30.25 18.25
N LYS A 35 10.87 -30.86 18.45
CA LYS A 35 11.93 -30.88 17.45
C LYS A 35 11.61 -31.92 16.39
N VAL A 36 11.60 -31.51 15.14
CA VAL A 36 11.20 -32.35 14.00
C VAL A 36 12.23 -32.30 12.89
N GLY A 37 12.30 -33.39 12.14
CA GLY A 37 13.15 -33.51 10.95
C GLY A 37 12.54 -32.82 9.74
N VAL A 38 13.32 -32.58 8.69
CA VAL A 38 12.81 -31.96 7.45
C VAL A 38 11.86 -32.86 6.64
N SER A 39 11.69 -34.13 7.03
CA SER A 39 10.78 -35.08 6.37
C SER A 39 9.31 -34.69 6.50
N ILE A 40 8.92 -33.96 7.55
CA ILE A 40 7.55 -33.45 7.70
C ILE A 40 7.15 -32.43 6.63
N LEU A 41 8.14 -31.86 5.92
CA LEU A 41 7.95 -30.92 4.83
C LEU A 41 8.00 -31.58 3.44
N GLN A 42 8.12 -32.92 3.36
CA GLN A 42 8.24 -33.63 2.09
C GLN A 42 7.04 -33.36 1.17
N ASN A 43 7.32 -33.10 -0.11
CA ASN A 43 6.33 -32.81 -1.15
C ASN A 43 5.45 -31.56 -0.91
N LYS A 44 5.81 -30.71 0.06
CA LYS A 44 5.14 -29.43 0.31
C LYS A 44 5.90 -28.28 -0.34
N GLU A 45 5.18 -27.24 -0.75
CA GLU A 45 5.81 -25.95 -1.03
C GLU A 45 6.24 -25.29 0.28
N ILE A 46 7.34 -24.56 0.26
CA ILE A 46 7.98 -24.03 1.47
C ILE A 46 8.32 -22.56 1.27
N ILE A 47 7.85 -21.72 2.18
CA ILE A 47 8.27 -20.33 2.29
C ILE A 47 9.35 -20.26 3.38
N LEU A 48 10.57 -19.95 2.99
CA LEU A 48 11.65 -19.65 3.92
C LEU A 48 11.58 -18.17 4.30
N PHE A 49 11.11 -17.89 5.50
CA PHE A 49 11.14 -16.54 6.07
C PHE A 49 12.52 -16.28 6.65
N ILE A 50 13.35 -15.53 5.93
CA ILE A 50 14.75 -15.25 6.30
C ILE A 50 14.82 -13.85 6.90
N SER A 51 15.34 -13.74 8.11
CA SER A 51 15.46 -12.46 8.82
C SER A 51 16.61 -12.46 9.81
N LYS A 52 16.94 -11.29 10.35
CA LYS A 52 17.76 -11.22 11.57
C LYS A 52 16.96 -11.82 12.74
N PRO A 53 17.64 -12.27 13.81
CA PRO A 53 16.97 -12.62 15.06
C PRO A 53 16.13 -11.46 15.61
N GLU A 54 16.68 -10.25 15.52
CA GLU A 54 15.98 -9.00 15.84
C GLU A 54 15.16 -8.54 14.63
N VAL A 55 13.89 -8.97 14.58
CA VAL A 55 12.91 -8.47 13.59
C VAL A 55 12.11 -7.34 14.22
N LYS A 56 11.92 -6.25 13.47
CA LYS A 56 10.99 -5.20 13.89
C LYS A 56 9.59 -5.80 14.05
N PHE A 57 8.97 -5.54 15.21
CA PHE A 57 7.72 -6.19 15.59
C PHE A 57 6.56 -5.89 14.62
N ASP A 58 6.53 -4.69 14.03
CA ASP A 58 5.58 -4.30 12.99
C ASP A 58 5.68 -5.16 11.72
N ARG A 59 6.89 -5.44 11.24
CA ARG A 59 7.14 -6.33 10.09
C ARG A 59 6.75 -7.76 10.40
N PHE A 60 7.09 -8.25 11.60
CA PHE A 60 6.67 -9.58 12.04
C PHE A 60 5.14 -9.69 12.07
N LEU A 61 4.45 -8.73 12.70
CA LEU A 61 3.00 -8.72 12.78
C LEU A 61 2.32 -8.59 11.42
N LEU A 62 2.87 -7.79 10.50
CA LEU A 62 2.37 -7.72 9.13
C LEU A 62 2.36 -9.12 8.48
N ILE A 63 3.48 -9.84 8.54
CA ILE A 63 3.58 -11.20 7.99
C ILE A 63 2.61 -12.16 8.68
N MET A 64 2.50 -12.09 10.01
CA MET A 64 1.55 -12.88 10.77
C MET A 64 0.12 -12.64 10.28
N GLN A 65 -0.31 -11.38 10.19
CA GLN A 65 -1.66 -11.02 9.74
C GLN A 65 -1.94 -11.49 8.31
N GLN A 66 -0.98 -11.35 7.39
CA GLN A 66 -1.16 -11.69 5.98
C GLN A 66 -1.20 -13.20 5.70
N LEU A 67 -0.60 -14.03 6.57
CA LEU A 67 -0.47 -15.48 6.37
C LEU A 67 -1.29 -16.34 7.36
N GLN A 68 -1.93 -15.73 8.37
CA GLN A 68 -2.77 -16.44 9.35
C GLN A 68 -4.13 -16.90 8.81
N SER A 69 -4.65 -16.30 7.73
CA SER A 69 -6.05 -16.45 7.30
C SER A 69 -6.44 -17.75 6.58
N TYR A 70 -5.48 -18.64 6.28
CA TYR A 70 -5.74 -19.89 5.54
C TYR A 70 -6.62 -20.92 6.30
N SER A 71 -6.77 -20.80 7.62
CA SER A 71 -7.47 -21.82 8.44
C SER A 71 -8.98 -21.62 8.58
N ARG A 72 -9.66 -20.91 7.67
CA ARG A 72 -11.12 -20.71 7.76
C ARG A 72 -11.97 -21.79 7.07
N ASN A 73 -11.42 -22.56 6.12
CA ASN A 73 -12.23 -23.44 5.27
C ASN A 73 -11.83 -24.93 5.27
N GLY A 74 -10.98 -25.39 6.21
CA GLY A 74 -10.66 -26.82 6.37
C GLY A 74 -9.84 -27.47 5.23
N GLN A 75 -9.28 -26.67 4.32
CA GLN A 75 -8.32 -27.14 3.31
C GLN A 75 -6.91 -27.18 3.90
N GLU A 76 -6.13 -28.21 3.55
CA GLU A 76 -4.70 -28.26 3.88
C GLU A 76 -3.99 -27.04 3.27
N LYS A 77 -3.06 -26.44 4.04
CA LYS A 77 -2.28 -25.31 3.55
C LYS A 77 -1.42 -25.76 2.36
N PRO A 78 -1.40 -25.00 1.25
CA PRO A 78 -0.64 -25.36 0.05
C PRO A 78 0.87 -25.23 0.26
N TYR A 79 1.28 -24.50 1.30
CA TYR A 79 2.67 -24.30 1.68
C TYR A 79 2.85 -24.30 3.19
N GLU A 80 4.07 -24.62 3.63
CA GLU A 80 4.53 -24.43 5.00
C GLU A 80 5.50 -23.25 5.08
N ILE A 81 5.62 -22.65 6.25
CA ILE A 81 6.54 -21.53 6.48
C ILE A 81 7.61 -21.99 7.48
N VAL A 82 8.86 -21.71 7.16
CA VAL A 82 10.02 -21.98 8.02
C VAL A 82 10.76 -20.68 8.27
N TRP A 83 10.82 -20.23 9.52
CA TRP A 83 11.65 -19.11 9.93
C TRP A 83 13.12 -19.54 10.02
N VAL A 84 13.97 -18.85 9.27
CA VAL A 84 15.41 -19.08 9.17
C VAL A 84 16.14 -17.82 9.64
N PRO A 85 16.49 -17.72 10.94
CA PRO A 85 17.21 -16.57 11.47
C PRO A 85 18.67 -16.59 11.01
N ILE A 86 19.11 -15.50 10.38
CA ILE A 86 20.47 -15.31 9.86
C ILE A 86 21.02 -13.98 10.39
N VAL A 87 22.13 -14.08 11.12
CA VAL A 87 22.92 -12.91 11.55
C VAL A 87 23.78 -12.40 10.40
N THR A 88 23.97 -11.09 10.30
CA THR A 88 24.86 -10.47 9.29
C THR A 88 26.33 -10.47 9.71
N THR A 89 26.61 -10.85 10.95
CA THR A 89 27.96 -10.97 11.52
C THR A 89 28.48 -12.41 11.39
N ALA A 90 29.80 -12.59 11.51
CA ALA A 90 30.41 -13.92 11.42
C ALA A 90 29.98 -14.87 12.56
N THR A 91 29.56 -14.33 13.71
CA THR A 91 29.16 -15.09 14.89
C THR A 91 27.92 -14.49 15.54
N TRP A 92 27.13 -15.36 16.16
CA TRP A 92 26.02 -14.97 17.02
C TRP A 92 26.53 -14.26 18.28
N SER A 93 25.89 -13.15 18.64
CA SER A 93 26.13 -12.45 19.90
C SER A 93 25.10 -12.81 20.96
N ASN A 94 25.36 -12.48 22.22
CA ASN A 94 24.38 -12.60 23.30
C ASN A 94 23.12 -11.74 23.07
N ILE A 95 23.18 -10.73 22.20
CA ILE A 95 22.01 -9.93 21.81
C ILE A 95 21.17 -10.73 20.81
N ASP A 96 21.80 -11.33 19.81
CA ASP A 96 21.15 -12.17 18.80
C ASP A 96 20.45 -13.38 19.44
N GLU A 97 21.10 -14.05 20.39
CA GLU A 97 20.53 -15.20 21.10
C GLU A 97 19.28 -14.83 21.91
N ARG A 98 19.29 -13.68 22.59
CA ARG A 98 18.13 -13.18 23.34
C ARG A 98 16.99 -12.78 22.40
N ALA A 99 17.31 -12.08 21.32
CA ALA A 99 16.32 -11.68 20.31
C ALA A 99 15.68 -12.91 19.65
N PHE A 100 16.49 -13.92 19.29
CA PHE A 100 16.00 -15.19 18.76
C PHE A 100 15.07 -15.89 19.74
N SER A 101 15.49 -16.02 21.01
CA SER A 101 14.69 -16.72 22.03
C SER A 101 13.31 -16.07 22.19
N HIS A 102 13.26 -14.74 22.28
CA HIS A 102 12.00 -14.02 22.41
C HIS A 102 11.08 -14.20 21.20
N LEU A 103 11.62 -14.08 19.99
CA LEU A 103 10.82 -14.21 18.77
C LEU A 103 10.40 -15.66 18.50
N ALA A 104 11.23 -16.64 18.87
CA ALA A 104 10.91 -18.06 18.78
C ALA A 104 9.72 -18.46 19.67
N GLU A 105 9.59 -17.86 20.85
CA GLU A 105 8.47 -18.11 21.79
C GLU A 105 7.10 -17.70 21.23
N ILE A 106 7.06 -16.63 20.43
CA ILE A 106 5.83 -16.11 19.82
C ILE A 106 5.64 -16.53 18.36
N MET A 107 6.52 -17.42 17.87
CA MET A 107 6.46 -17.92 16.51
C MET A 107 5.25 -18.84 16.32
N ILE A 108 4.61 -18.76 15.15
CA ILE A 108 3.46 -19.64 14.79
C ILE A 108 3.77 -20.57 13.61
N PHE A 109 4.98 -20.47 13.07
CA PHE A 109 5.49 -21.26 11.96
C PHE A 109 6.57 -22.22 12.44
N TYR A 110 7.06 -23.11 11.57
CA TYR A 110 8.29 -23.83 11.87
C TYR A 110 9.44 -22.84 12.04
N SER A 111 10.36 -23.13 12.93
CA SER A 111 11.57 -22.32 13.16
C SER A 111 12.81 -23.21 13.15
N ILE A 112 13.96 -22.68 12.73
CA ILE A 112 15.22 -23.37 12.96
C ILE A 112 15.49 -23.45 14.46
N ASN A 113 15.53 -24.67 15.00
CA ASN A 113 15.67 -24.94 16.43
C ASN A 113 17.03 -24.46 16.99
N GLN A 114 18.12 -24.67 16.24
CA GLN A 114 19.46 -24.25 16.64
C GLN A 114 20.18 -23.56 15.48
N PRO A 115 19.98 -22.24 15.29
CA PRO A 115 20.53 -21.51 14.16
C PRO A 115 22.07 -21.54 14.07
N THR A 116 22.75 -21.66 15.22
CA THR A 116 24.21 -21.79 15.30
C THR A 116 24.75 -23.09 14.67
N LYS A 117 23.89 -24.09 14.44
CA LYS A 117 24.24 -25.33 13.73
C LYS A 117 24.14 -25.22 12.22
N LEU A 118 23.60 -24.12 11.67
CA LEU A 118 23.62 -23.90 10.22
C LEU A 118 25.08 -23.88 9.74
N SER A 119 25.35 -24.52 8.60
CA SER A 119 26.70 -24.56 8.06
C SER A 119 27.10 -23.18 7.51
N LEU A 120 28.39 -22.83 7.61
CA LEU A 120 28.89 -21.57 7.05
C LEU A 120 28.63 -21.48 5.54
N SER A 121 28.68 -22.61 4.82
CA SER A 121 28.34 -22.68 3.40
C SER A 121 26.90 -22.28 3.11
N VAL A 122 25.94 -22.67 3.96
CA VAL A 122 24.53 -22.27 3.84
C VAL A 122 24.36 -20.78 4.15
N ILE A 123 25.01 -20.28 5.20
CA ILE A 123 24.97 -18.86 5.56
C ILE A 123 25.54 -18.00 4.42
N ASN A 124 26.71 -18.37 3.88
CA ASN A 124 27.33 -17.67 2.76
C ASN A 124 26.44 -17.75 1.51
N PHE A 125 25.83 -18.90 1.23
CA PHE A 125 24.90 -19.05 0.11
C PHE A 125 23.71 -18.08 0.23
N ILE A 126 23.10 -17.96 1.42
CA ILE A 126 21.99 -17.03 1.66
C ILE A 126 22.44 -15.57 1.43
N HIS A 127 23.65 -15.19 1.87
CA HIS A 127 24.17 -13.85 1.64
C HIS A 127 24.58 -13.59 0.19
N GLU A 128 25.25 -14.52 -0.46
CA GLU A 128 25.89 -14.31 -1.76
C GLU A 128 24.92 -14.57 -2.91
N VAL A 129 24.16 -15.67 -2.85
CA VAL A 129 23.28 -16.13 -3.94
C VAL A 129 21.86 -15.58 -3.78
N TRP A 130 21.29 -15.64 -2.58
CA TRP A 130 19.98 -15.03 -2.31
C TRP A 130 20.06 -13.55 -1.98
N HIS A 131 21.26 -12.97 -1.99
CA HIS A 131 21.51 -11.55 -1.79
C HIS A 131 20.92 -10.99 -0.49
N TYR A 132 20.85 -11.79 0.57
CA TYR A 132 20.37 -11.33 1.87
C TYR A 132 21.32 -10.28 2.47
N ARG A 133 20.77 -9.11 2.83
CA ARG A 133 21.50 -7.95 3.39
C ARG A 133 21.01 -7.51 4.77
N GLY A 134 20.09 -8.26 5.38
CA GLY A 134 19.60 -8.01 6.74
C GLY A 134 18.15 -7.56 6.82
N ASP A 135 17.55 -7.09 5.72
CA ASP A 135 16.10 -6.87 5.64
C ASP A 135 15.38 -8.22 5.49
N PRO A 136 14.25 -8.43 6.17
CA PRO A 136 13.51 -9.68 6.04
C PRO A 136 13.12 -9.96 4.58
N MET A 137 13.27 -11.21 4.15
CA MET A 137 12.94 -11.67 2.81
C MET A 137 12.24 -13.04 2.86
N MET A 138 11.54 -13.40 1.79
CA MET A 138 10.84 -14.69 1.71
C MET A 138 11.17 -15.45 0.43
N VAL A 139 11.92 -16.54 0.57
CA VAL A 139 12.25 -17.41 -0.56
C VAL A 139 11.21 -18.52 -0.65
N VAL A 140 10.61 -18.73 -1.82
CA VAL A 140 9.60 -19.77 -2.03
C VAL A 140 10.20 -20.93 -2.82
N LEU A 141 10.11 -22.12 -2.23
CA LEU A 141 10.51 -23.39 -2.82
C LEU A 141 9.28 -24.20 -3.22
N ASP A 142 9.28 -24.79 -4.41
CA ASP A 142 8.26 -25.77 -4.77
C ASP A 142 8.45 -27.12 -4.06
N SER A 143 7.55 -28.07 -4.31
CA SER A 143 7.61 -29.43 -3.74
C SER A 143 8.85 -30.24 -4.12
N THR A 144 9.60 -29.81 -5.15
CA THR A 144 10.87 -30.39 -5.60
C THR A 144 12.09 -29.69 -5.00
N GLY A 145 11.88 -28.61 -4.25
CA GLY A 145 12.94 -27.80 -3.63
C GLY A 145 13.56 -26.76 -4.58
N LYS A 146 12.96 -26.54 -5.75
CA LYS A 146 13.38 -25.50 -6.68
C LYS A 146 12.86 -24.15 -6.22
N VAL A 147 13.69 -23.10 -6.34
CA VAL A 147 13.26 -21.73 -6.04
C VAL A 147 12.33 -21.23 -7.14
N ILE A 148 11.09 -20.92 -6.77
CA ILE A 148 10.08 -20.34 -7.68
C ILE A 148 9.87 -18.84 -7.46
N ALA A 149 10.24 -18.32 -6.28
CA ALA A 149 10.32 -16.89 -6.00
C ALA A 149 11.52 -16.62 -5.09
N SER A 150 12.41 -15.72 -5.52
CA SER A 150 13.62 -15.36 -4.77
C SER A 150 13.37 -14.37 -3.63
N ASP A 151 12.31 -13.58 -3.73
CA ASP A 151 11.82 -12.74 -2.63
C ASP A 151 10.34 -12.37 -2.83
N ALA A 152 9.48 -12.98 -2.02
CA ALA A 152 8.03 -12.79 -1.99
C ALA A 152 7.56 -11.87 -0.86
N PHE A 153 8.47 -11.28 -0.06
CA PHE A 153 8.12 -10.52 1.14
C PHE A 153 7.16 -9.37 0.84
N ASP A 154 7.48 -8.55 -0.16
CA ASP A 154 6.65 -7.40 -0.52
C ASP A 154 5.30 -7.86 -1.11
N MET A 155 5.25 -8.95 -1.91
CA MET A 155 4.01 -9.49 -2.46
C MET A 155 3.06 -9.95 -1.35
N ILE A 156 3.59 -10.71 -0.38
CA ILE A 156 2.84 -11.18 0.79
C ILE A 156 2.39 -9.99 1.64
N SER A 157 3.23 -8.97 1.80
CA SER A 157 2.89 -7.77 2.56
C SER A 157 1.68 -7.04 1.98
N VAL A 158 1.52 -7.02 0.65
CA VAL A 158 0.42 -6.32 -0.03
C VAL A 158 -0.84 -7.17 -0.14
N TRP A 159 -0.71 -8.41 -0.62
CA TRP A 159 -1.85 -9.26 -0.98
C TRP A 159 -2.04 -10.50 -0.11
N GLY A 160 -1.10 -10.77 0.79
CA GLY A 160 -1.10 -11.97 1.63
C GLY A 160 -1.27 -13.25 0.83
N GLU A 161 -2.23 -14.07 1.25
CA GLU A 161 -2.58 -15.34 0.60
C GLU A 161 -3.01 -15.21 -0.88
N LYS A 162 -3.59 -14.07 -1.30
CA LYS A 162 -4.00 -13.87 -2.71
C LYS A 162 -2.81 -13.87 -3.67
N ALA A 163 -1.60 -13.65 -3.16
CA ALA A 163 -0.36 -13.67 -3.92
C ALA A 163 0.12 -15.08 -4.28
N TYR A 164 -0.40 -16.16 -3.67
CA TYR A 164 -0.04 -17.53 -4.05
C TYR A 164 -0.30 -17.77 -5.56
N PRO A 165 0.64 -18.40 -6.31
CA PRO A 165 1.88 -19.08 -5.90
C PRO A 165 3.14 -18.19 -5.83
N PHE A 166 2.96 -16.90 -5.56
CA PHE A 166 4.03 -15.89 -5.37
C PHE A 166 4.97 -15.71 -6.57
N SER A 167 4.50 -16.12 -7.76
CA SER A 167 5.26 -16.01 -9.00
C SER A 167 5.18 -14.61 -9.59
N VAL A 168 6.15 -14.27 -10.45
CA VAL A 168 6.13 -13.00 -11.19
C VAL A 168 4.92 -12.90 -12.13
N SER A 169 4.44 -14.02 -12.69
CA SER A 169 3.21 -14.01 -13.48
C SER A 169 1.99 -13.67 -12.62
N ARG A 170 1.92 -14.23 -11.42
CA ARG A 170 0.85 -13.94 -10.45
C ARG A 170 0.88 -12.50 -9.98
N GLU A 171 2.08 -11.94 -9.76
CA GLU A 171 2.26 -10.52 -9.45
C GLU A 171 1.66 -9.62 -10.56
N ARG A 172 1.90 -9.97 -11.84
CA ARG A 172 1.32 -9.24 -12.98
C ARG A 172 -0.20 -9.32 -13.01
N GLU A 173 -0.76 -10.51 -12.87
CA GLU A 173 -2.22 -10.72 -12.83
C GLU A 173 -2.88 -9.90 -11.72
N LEU A 174 -2.27 -9.90 -10.53
CA LEU A 174 -2.76 -9.10 -9.40
C LEU A 174 -2.73 -7.63 -9.76
N TRP A 175 -1.63 -7.13 -10.33
CA TRP A 175 -1.55 -5.73 -10.73
C TRP A 175 -2.51 -5.32 -11.84
N GLU A 176 -2.84 -6.22 -12.76
CA GLU A 176 -3.83 -5.98 -13.83
C GLU A 176 -5.26 -5.92 -13.28
N ALA A 177 -5.55 -6.63 -12.18
CA ALA A 177 -6.84 -6.60 -11.51
C ALA A 177 -6.96 -5.47 -10.47
N GLU A 178 -5.84 -4.94 -9.98
CA GLU A 178 -5.80 -4.00 -8.87
C GLU A 178 -6.01 -2.54 -9.31
N ASN A 179 -7.03 -1.90 -8.76
CA ASN A 179 -7.28 -0.46 -8.94
C ASN A 179 -6.73 0.34 -7.76
N TRP A 180 -6.49 1.65 -7.96
CA TRP A 180 -6.14 2.55 -6.85
C TRP A 180 -7.36 2.80 -5.96
N THR A 181 -7.64 1.89 -5.02
CA THR A 181 -8.75 1.99 -4.09
C THR A 181 -8.25 2.19 -2.66
N ILE A 182 -9.16 2.58 -1.76
CA ILE A 182 -8.86 2.60 -0.33
C ILE A 182 -8.61 1.21 0.25
N GLU A 183 -9.12 0.17 -0.42
CA GLU A 183 -8.91 -1.22 -0.04
C GLU A 183 -7.44 -1.62 -0.22
N VAL A 184 -6.79 -1.23 -1.32
CA VAL A 184 -5.35 -1.44 -1.52
C VAL A 184 -4.52 -0.90 -0.34
N LEU A 185 -4.94 0.24 0.19
CA LEU A 185 -4.24 0.93 1.27
C LEU A 185 -4.49 0.31 2.66
N LEU A 186 -5.70 -0.16 2.93
CA LEU A 186 -6.13 -0.57 4.28
C LEU A 186 -6.45 -2.06 4.44
N ASN A 187 -6.40 -2.85 3.36
CA ASN A 187 -6.72 -4.27 3.42
C ASN A 187 -5.87 -4.98 4.49
N GLY A 188 -6.52 -5.75 5.37
CA GLY A 188 -5.87 -6.43 6.48
C GLY A 188 -5.37 -5.53 7.62
N ILE A 189 -5.56 -4.21 7.55
CA ILE A 189 -5.16 -3.26 8.62
C ILE A 189 -6.35 -2.91 9.51
N HIS A 190 -7.47 -2.51 8.91
CA HIS A 190 -8.63 -2.06 9.67
C HIS A 190 -9.78 -3.07 9.62
N PRO A 191 -10.25 -3.62 10.75
CA PRO A 191 -11.19 -4.75 10.77
C PRO A 191 -12.59 -4.40 10.23
N LEU A 192 -12.99 -3.12 10.25
CA LEU A 192 -14.30 -2.68 9.75
C LEU A 192 -14.30 -2.23 8.28
N LEU A 193 -13.16 -2.30 7.59
CA LEU A 193 -13.04 -1.76 6.24
C LEU A 193 -14.04 -2.41 5.27
N SER A 194 -14.12 -3.74 5.26
CA SER A 194 -15.05 -4.48 4.39
C SER A 194 -16.50 -4.07 4.64
N TYR A 195 -16.90 -3.93 5.90
CA TYR A 195 -18.24 -3.47 6.26
C TYR A 195 -18.51 -2.05 5.75
N TRP A 196 -17.56 -1.12 5.87
CA TRP A 196 -17.74 0.25 5.38
C TRP A 196 -17.88 0.32 3.86
N ILE A 197 -17.15 -0.53 3.15
CA ILE A 197 -17.22 -0.62 1.68
C ILE A 197 -18.57 -1.20 1.25
N GLU A 198 -19.01 -2.31 1.86
CA GLU A 198 -20.28 -2.97 1.57
C GLU A 198 -21.50 -2.08 1.89
N ASP A 199 -21.44 -1.31 2.97
CA ASP A 199 -22.49 -0.35 3.38
C ASP A 199 -22.43 0.97 2.57
N GLY A 200 -21.53 1.06 1.58
CA GLY A 200 -21.43 2.21 0.68
C GLY A 200 -21.04 3.52 1.36
N ARG A 201 -20.33 3.46 2.51
CA ARG A 201 -19.94 4.65 3.27
C ARG A 201 -18.90 5.48 2.53
N THR A 202 -18.89 6.78 2.80
CA THR A 202 -17.77 7.63 2.46
C THR A 202 -16.66 7.40 3.48
N ILE A 203 -15.50 6.91 3.03
CA ILE A 203 -14.34 6.65 3.89
C ILE A 203 -13.30 7.74 3.64
N CYS A 204 -12.89 8.41 4.70
CA CYS A 204 -11.96 9.52 4.70
C CYS A 204 -10.70 9.15 5.51
N LEU A 205 -9.57 8.96 4.83
CA LEU A 205 -8.27 8.79 5.49
C LEU A 205 -7.57 10.13 5.57
N TYR A 206 -6.96 10.42 6.71
CA TYR A 206 -6.23 11.67 6.85
C TYR A 206 -5.04 11.53 7.80
N GLY A 207 -4.03 12.36 7.59
CA GLY A 207 -2.79 12.37 8.39
C GLY A 207 -2.14 13.74 8.39
N SER A 208 -1.52 14.12 9.51
CA SER A 208 -0.79 15.39 9.66
C SER A 208 0.04 15.38 10.95
N ASN A 209 1.17 16.10 10.96
CA ASN A 209 1.93 16.40 12.19
C ASN A 209 1.45 17.67 12.91
N ASN A 210 0.44 18.35 12.35
CA ASN A 210 -0.10 19.59 12.91
C ASN A 210 -1.44 19.30 13.62
N LEU A 211 -1.42 19.31 14.95
CA LEU A 211 -2.59 19.06 15.80
C LEU A 211 -3.74 20.05 15.52
N GLU A 212 -3.44 21.32 15.28
CA GLU A 212 -4.46 22.32 15.01
C GLU A 212 -5.15 22.05 13.66
N TRP A 213 -4.39 21.64 12.65
CA TRP A 213 -4.96 21.21 11.38
C TRP A 213 -5.83 19.96 11.54
N VAL A 214 -5.40 18.99 12.35
CA VAL A 214 -6.17 17.77 12.67
C VAL A 214 -7.52 18.12 13.30
N ARG A 215 -7.51 19.00 14.31
CA ARG A 215 -8.73 19.50 14.96
C ARG A 215 -9.66 20.18 13.95
N GLN A 216 -9.15 21.14 13.20
CA GLN A 216 -9.95 21.89 12.23
C GLN A 216 -10.57 20.99 11.17
N LEU A 217 -9.82 20.02 10.65
CA LEU A 217 -10.33 19.05 9.68
C LEU A 217 -11.45 18.20 10.31
N ALA A 218 -11.21 17.64 11.49
CA ALA A 218 -12.16 16.79 12.19
C ALA A 218 -13.47 17.53 12.52
N TYR A 219 -13.40 18.77 13.03
CA TYR A 219 -14.59 19.58 13.29
C TYR A 219 -15.38 19.86 12.01
N LYS A 220 -14.71 20.22 10.90
CA LYS A 220 -15.40 20.43 9.62
C LYS A 220 -16.06 19.16 9.10
N MET A 221 -15.41 18.00 9.25
CA MET A 221 -16.01 16.71 8.87
C MET A 221 -17.20 16.34 9.75
N LYS A 222 -17.19 16.66 11.04
CA LYS A 222 -18.36 16.50 11.91
C LYS A 222 -19.54 17.36 11.46
N GLU A 223 -19.30 18.59 11.00
CA GLU A 223 -20.36 19.42 10.41
C GLU A 223 -20.93 18.81 9.12
N VAL A 224 -20.09 18.21 8.29
CA VAL A 224 -20.53 17.47 7.11
C VAL A 224 -21.41 16.27 7.50
N GLN A 225 -20.99 15.49 8.50
CA GLN A 225 -21.75 14.33 9.01
C GLN A 225 -23.15 14.71 9.52
N LYS A 226 -23.31 15.88 10.16
CA LYS A 226 -24.62 16.38 10.62
C LYS A 226 -25.63 16.56 9.48
N SER A 227 -25.18 16.63 8.24
CA SER A 227 -26.04 16.75 7.05
C SER A 227 -26.54 15.40 6.53
N GLY A 228 -26.34 14.31 7.28
CA GLY A 228 -26.87 12.98 6.98
C GLY A 228 -25.97 12.11 6.09
N ILE A 229 -24.73 12.56 5.81
CA ILE A 229 -23.77 11.80 5.03
C ILE A 229 -23.14 10.72 5.92
N LEU A 230 -23.24 9.45 5.50
CA LEU A 230 -22.60 8.32 6.17
C LEU A 230 -21.09 8.33 5.91
N LEU A 231 -20.37 9.06 6.78
CA LEU A 231 -18.94 9.30 6.65
C LEU A 231 -18.15 8.65 7.79
N GLU A 232 -17.07 7.98 7.43
CA GLU A 232 -16.10 7.37 8.33
C GLU A 232 -14.77 8.10 8.23
N LEU A 233 -14.37 8.79 9.31
CA LEU A 233 -13.10 9.54 9.37
C LEU A 233 -12.07 8.72 10.16
N LEU A 234 -10.99 8.31 9.48
CA LEU A 234 -9.93 7.49 10.04
C LEU A 234 -8.58 8.20 9.96
N TYR A 235 -7.97 8.42 11.13
CA TYR A 235 -6.64 9.01 11.23
C TYR A 235 -5.55 7.96 11.03
N VAL A 236 -4.70 8.22 10.04
CA VAL A 236 -3.51 7.44 9.69
C VAL A 236 -2.34 8.40 9.88
N ALA A 237 -1.77 8.41 11.09
CA ALA A 237 -0.77 9.41 11.49
C ALA A 237 0.37 9.52 10.48
N ALA A 238 1.06 10.68 10.47
CA ALA A 238 2.31 10.79 9.71
C ALA A 238 3.35 9.77 10.20
N ASN A 239 4.36 9.54 9.37
CA ASN A 239 5.41 8.57 9.66
C ASN A 239 6.36 9.05 10.79
N ASN A 240 6.37 10.35 11.08
CA ASN A 240 7.13 10.92 12.20
C ASN A 240 6.54 10.57 13.59
N VAL A 241 7.41 10.10 14.48
CA VAL A 241 7.08 9.65 15.84
C VAL A 241 6.91 10.82 16.83
N ASP A 242 7.62 11.93 16.64
CA ASP A 242 7.80 12.98 17.66
C ASP A 242 6.49 13.70 18.06
N HIS A 243 5.50 13.73 17.17
CA HIS A 243 4.22 14.37 17.41
C HIS A 243 3.03 13.40 17.42
N ARG A 244 3.28 12.11 17.17
CA ARG A 244 2.21 11.12 17.02
C ARG A 244 1.39 10.96 18.31
N GLU A 245 2.05 10.78 19.45
CA GLU A 245 1.36 10.49 20.73
C GLU A 245 0.44 11.63 21.17
N ASN A 246 0.93 12.87 21.07
CA ASN A 246 0.14 14.05 21.43
C ASN A 246 -1.12 14.17 20.55
N ILE A 247 -0.99 13.87 19.26
CA ILE A 247 -2.14 13.93 18.33
C ILE A 247 -3.12 12.79 18.59
N LEU A 248 -2.65 11.55 18.77
CA LEU A 248 -3.52 10.41 19.07
C LEU A 248 -4.28 10.61 20.39
N THR A 249 -3.60 11.15 21.41
CA THR A 249 -4.21 11.49 22.70
C THR A 249 -5.32 12.52 22.52
N ALA A 250 -5.06 13.62 21.82
CA ALA A 250 -6.06 14.64 21.54
C ALA A 250 -7.24 14.10 20.71
N ILE A 251 -6.99 13.24 19.72
CA ILE A 251 -8.06 12.59 18.93
C ILE A 251 -8.97 11.75 19.84
N ALA A 252 -8.39 10.98 20.76
CA ALA A 252 -9.14 10.14 21.69
C ALA A 252 -9.95 10.97 22.71
N GLU A 253 -9.32 11.96 23.35
CA GLU A 253 -9.94 12.81 24.37
C GLU A 253 -11.06 13.69 23.79
N GLU A 254 -10.81 14.35 22.65
CA GLU A 254 -11.77 15.24 21.99
C GLU A 254 -12.73 14.46 21.06
N LYS A 255 -12.59 13.13 20.97
CA LYS A 255 -13.38 12.23 20.11
C LYS A 255 -13.44 12.74 18.67
N LEU A 256 -12.30 13.14 18.12
CA LEU A 256 -12.23 13.82 16.82
C LEU A 256 -12.61 12.90 15.66
N SER A 257 -12.16 11.65 15.71
CA SER A 257 -12.28 10.66 14.64
C SER A 257 -11.96 9.25 15.17
N ARG A 258 -12.08 8.24 14.30
CA ARG A 258 -11.41 6.95 14.53
C ARG A 258 -9.92 7.09 14.21
N TYR A 259 -9.09 6.24 14.80
CA TYR A 259 -7.64 6.26 14.55
C TYR A 259 -7.09 4.84 14.51
N LEU A 260 -6.02 4.66 13.73
CA LEU A 260 -5.25 3.42 13.71
C LEU A 260 -4.37 3.29 14.96
N SER A 261 -4.19 2.06 15.46
CA SER A 261 -3.23 1.80 16.54
C SER A 261 -1.80 2.08 16.08
N HIS A 262 -0.86 2.20 17.03
CA HIS A 262 0.56 2.41 16.69
C HIS A 262 1.11 1.37 15.71
N ILE A 263 0.75 0.12 15.94
CA ILE A 263 1.13 -1.02 15.12
C ILE A 263 0.51 -0.88 13.73
N ASP A 264 -0.80 -0.61 13.65
CA ASP A 264 -1.51 -0.50 12.38
C ASP A 264 -1.00 0.65 11.51
N ILE A 265 -0.62 1.77 12.12
CA ILE A 265 -0.01 2.88 11.38
C ILE A 265 1.36 2.45 10.82
N SER A 266 2.19 1.76 11.61
CA SER A 266 3.46 1.24 11.09
C SER A 266 3.25 0.24 9.95
N ILE A 267 2.27 -0.66 10.09
CA ILE A 267 1.88 -1.62 9.05
C ILE A 267 1.39 -0.90 7.78
N PHE A 268 0.60 0.16 7.92
CA PHE A 268 0.14 0.98 6.79
C PHE A 268 1.31 1.54 5.97
N TRP A 269 2.30 2.17 6.63
CA TRP A 269 3.44 2.74 5.94
C TRP A 269 4.35 1.66 5.34
N LEU A 270 4.58 0.55 6.03
CA LEU A 270 5.33 -0.60 5.52
C LEU A 270 4.68 -1.21 4.27
N ARG A 271 3.36 -1.36 4.27
CA ARG A 271 2.62 -1.82 3.09
C ARG A 271 2.76 -0.85 1.93
N LEU A 272 2.65 0.45 2.18
CA LEU A 272 2.81 1.47 1.15
C LEU A 272 4.21 1.47 0.52
N GLU A 273 5.25 1.27 1.32
CA GLU A 273 6.62 1.05 0.85
C GLU A 273 6.75 -0.23 0.01
N SER A 274 6.10 -1.32 0.43
CA SER A 274 6.09 -2.60 -0.30
C SER A 274 5.44 -2.44 -1.68
N ILE A 275 4.31 -1.72 -1.76
CA ILE A 275 3.66 -1.43 -3.05
C ILE A 275 4.61 -0.65 -3.97
N LYS A 276 5.26 0.39 -3.43
CA LYS A 276 6.24 1.19 -4.18
C LYS A 276 7.36 0.33 -4.75
N LYS A 277 7.91 -0.59 -3.95
CA LYS A 277 8.97 -1.52 -4.39
C LYS A 277 8.50 -2.43 -5.53
N LEU A 278 7.35 -3.06 -5.40
CA LEU A 278 6.77 -3.95 -6.41
C LEU A 278 6.53 -3.20 -7.73
N LYS A 279 5.88 -2.02 -7.68
CA LYS A 279 5.66 -1.20 -8.87
C LYS A 279 6.96 -0.75 -9.53
N THR A 280 7.99 -0.42 -8.74
CA THR A 280 9.31 -0.06 -9.27
C THR A 280 9.96 -1.23 -10.01
N ARG A 281 9.82 -2.46 -9.50
CA ARG A 281 10.33 -3.69 -10.14
C ARG A 281 9.62 -4.02 -11.46
N LEU A 282 8.31 -3.76 -11.56
CA LEU A 282 7.51 -4.15 -12.72
C LEU A 282 7.74 -3.26 -13.97
N GLY A 283 8.27 -2.05 -13.80
CA GLY A 283 8.52 -1.12 -14.90
C GLY A 283 7.30 -0.29 -15.33
N SER A 284 7.49 0.55 -16.36
CA SER A 284 6.57 1.64 -16.71
C SER A 284 5.45 1.24 -17.69
N GLY A 285 4.31 0.80 -17.17
CA GLY A 285 3.00 0.92 -17.84
C GLY A 285 2.27 2.23 -17.47
N THR A 286 1.28 2.67 -18.24
CA THR A 286 0.51 3.90 -17.99
C THR A 286 -0.21 3.90 -16.63
N GLU A 287 -0.87 2.80 -16.27
CA GLU A 287 -1.52 2.62 -14.95
C GLU A 287 -0.51 2.48 -13.80
N SER A 288 0.63 1.83 -14.07
CA SER A 288 1.78 1.80 -13.16
C SER A 288 2.20 3.22 -12.78
N GLY A 289 2.19 4.14 -13.74
CA GLY A 289 2.49 5.55 -13.52
C GLY A 289 1.51 6.27 -12.59
N PHE A 290 0.20 6.03 -12.71
CA PHE A 290 -0.81 6.67 -11.84
C PHE A 290 -0.68 6.22 -10.39
N ILE A 291 -0.72 4.91 -10.14
CA ILE A 291 -0.59 4.34 -8.79
C ILE A 291 0.74 4.80 -8.15
N MET A 292 1.85 4.73 -8.90
CA MET A 292 3.15 5.17 -8.42
C MET A 292 3.17 6.66 -8.06
N ARG A 293 2.49 7.52 -8.83
CA ARG A 293 2.36 8.95 -8.51
C ARG A 293 1.59 9.17 -7.21
N GLU A 294 0.46 8.50 -7.03
CA GLU A 294 -0.36 8.64 -5.82
C GLU A 294 0.39 8.15 -4.57
N ILE A 295 1.11 7.03 -4.67
CA ILE A 295 1.95 6.49 -3.60
C ILE A 295 3.10 7.43 -3.26
N ASN A 296 3.86 7.89 -4.26
CA ASN A 296 4.95 8.82 -4.02
C ASN A 296 4.45 10.09 -3.37
N SER A 297 3.28 10.57 -3.78
CA SER A 297 2.66 11.71 -3.15
C SER A 297 2.25 11.41 -1.71
N LEU A 298 1.70 10.23 -1.37
CA LEU A 298 1.39 9.86 0.03
C LEU A 298 2.66 9.77 0.91
N LEU A 299 3.73 9.16 0.38
CA LEU A 299 5.01 9.01 1.09
C LEU A 299 5.76 10.34 1.28
N SER A 300 5.52 11.35 0.43
CA SER A 300 6.20 12.65 0.56
C SER A 300 5.61 13.57 1.63
N PHE A 301 4.48 13.22 2.27
CA PHE A 301 3.85 14.10 3.27
C PHE A 301 4.55 14.16 4.62
N ASP A 302 5.65 13.43 4.80
CA ASP A 302 6.42 13.51 6.05
C ASP A 302 7.18 14.84 6.19
N THR A 303 7.27 15.67 5.14
CA THR A 303 8.17 16.85 5.11
C THR A 303 7.47 18.22 5.11
N ASP A 304 6.18 18.31 4.79
CA ASP A 304 5.49 19.60 4.66
C ASP A 304 4.52 19.85 5.82
N LYS A 305 4.45 21.10 6.31
CA LYS A 305 3.64 21.56 7.47
C LYS A 305 2.11 21.45 7.28
N GLY A 306 1.63 20.71 6.28
CA GLY A 306 0.22 20.49 5.98
C GLY A 306 -0.19 19.04 6.24
N GLY A 307 -1.50 18.81 6.37
CA GLY A 307 -2.05 17.45 6.37
C GLY A 307 -2.50 16.99 4.99
N TRP A 308 -2.86 15.73 4.86
CA TRP A 308 -3.50 15.17 3.67
C TRP A 308 -4.84 14.54 4.04
N LEU A 309 -5.76 14.53 3.08
CA LEU A 309 -7.08 13.91 3.17
C LEU A 309 -7.32 13.13 1.89
N LEU A 310 -7.62 11.84 2.02
CA LEU A 310 -8.03 10.94 0.95
C LEU A 310 -9.49 10.56 1.19
N ILE A 311 -10.34 10.77 0.20
CA ILE A 311 -11.79 10.52 0.28
C ILE A 311 -12.14 9.44 -0.75
N SER A 312 -12.80 8.38 -0.31
CA SER A 312 -13.35 7.33 -1.17
C SER A 312 -14.83 7.12 -0.85
N GLU A 313 -15.62 6.72 -1.84
CA GLU A 313 -17.00 6.23 -1.65
C GLU A 313 -17.02 4.75 -1.99
N GLY A 314 -17.29 3.90 -0.99
CA GLY A 314 -17.26 2.44 -1.16
C GLY A 314 -15.98 1.96 -1.86
N SER A 315 -16.15 1.13 -2.90
CA SER A 315 -15.09 0.55 -3.72
C SER A 315 -14.67 1.44 -4.92
N SER A 316 -14.85 2.76 -4.83
CA SER A 316 -14.46 3.69 -5.90
C SER A 316 -12.97 3.55 -6.27
N THR A 317 -12.69 3.50 -7.57
CA THR A 317 -11.34 3.34 -8.15
C THR A 317 -10.58 4.65 -8.29
N GLU A 318 -11.18 5.76 -7.87
CA GLU A 318 -10.61 7.09 -8.01
C GLU A 318 -10.82 7.90 -6.71
N PRO A 319 -10.14 7.54 -5.62
CA PRO A 319 -10.22 8.31 -4.39
C PRO A 319 -9.70 9.74 -4.63
N LEU A 320 -10.42 10.73 -4.09
CA LEU A 320 -10.04 12.12 -4.19
C LEU A 320 -9.03 12.47 -3.10
N LYS A 321 -7.92 13.08 -3.51
CA LYS A 321 -6.89 13.54 -2.60
C LYS A 321 -6.88 15.06 -2.48
N LEU A 322 -6.87 15.56 -1.25
CA LEU A 322 -6.74 16.97 -0.90
C LEU A 322 -5.60 17.18 0.09
N THR A 323 -4.95 18.33 0.02
CA THR A 323 -3.73 18.63 0.80
C THR A 323 -3.81 19.97 1.50
N GLY A 324 -3.22 20.04 2.68
CA GLY A 324 -3.06 21.23 3.52
C GLY A 324 -4.32 22.08 3.60
N ASN A 325 -4.16 23.37 3.29
CA ASN A 325 -5.25 24.35 3.35
C ASN A 325 -6.34 24.11 2.30
N LYS A 326 -6.03 23.46 1.17
CA LYS A 326 -7.04 23.17 0.14
C LYS A 326 -8.14 22.25 0.69
N ALA A 327 -7.76 21.27 1.51
CA ALA A 327 -8.72 20.40 2.19
C ALA A 327 -9.65 21.20 3.13
N LEU A 328 -9.07 22.06 3.97
CA LEU A 328 -9.83 22.89 4.91
C LEU A 328 -10.74 23.90 4.19
N GLN A 329 -10.26 24.54 3.13
CA GLN A 329 -11.04 25.49 2.32
C GLN A 329 -12.22 24.79 1.63
N CYS A 330 -11.97 23.63 1.02
CA CYS A 330 -13.01 22.83 0.39
C CYS A 330 -14.12 22.48 1.38
N LEU A 331 -13.77 21.94 2.54
CA LEU A 331 -14.75 21.58 3.58
C LEU A 331 -15.46 22.79 4.20
N SER A 332 -14.80 23.95 4.27
CA SER A 332 -15.43 25.19 4.77
C SER A 332 -16.57 25.67 3.87
N LEU A 333 -16.51 25.35 2.58
CA LEU A 333 -17.51 25.73 1.59
C LEU A 333 -18.58 24.64 1.39
N PHE A 334 -18.67 23.67 2.31
CA PHE A 334 -19.68 22.61 2.26
C PHE A 334 -21.12 23.14 2.14
N GLN A 335 -21.45 24.29 2.75
CA GLN A 335 -22.78 24.88 2.61
C GLN A 335 -23.12 25.30 1.15
N VAL A 336 -22.10 25.53 0.33
CA VAL A 336 -22.24 25.91 -1.09
C VAL A 336 -22.38 24.68 -1.98
N TRP A 337 -21.46 23.72 -1.87
CA TRP A 337 -21.45 22.56 -2.77
C TRP A 337 -22.20 21.35 -2.21
N GLY A 338 -22.46 21.30 -0.90
CA GLY A 338 -23.16 20.22 -0.20
C GLY A 338 -24.58 20.00 -0.69
N GLN A 339 -25.24 21.05 -1.21
CA GLN A 339 -26.55 20.96 -1.86
C GLN A 339 -26.57 20.00 -3.07
N LYS A 340 -25.40 19.76 -3.68
CA LYS A 340 -25.26 18.88 -4.85
C LYS A 340 -25.05 17.40 -4.45
N VAL A 341 -24.82 17.09 -3.17
CA VAL A 341 -24.52 15.73 -2.68
C VAL A 341 -25.64 14.76 -3.00
N ASN A 342 -26.91 15.15 -2.79
CA ASN A 342 -28.07 14.31 -3.10
C ASN A 342 -28.15 13.91 -4.58
N LYS A 343 -27.56 14.70 -5.48
CA LYS A 343 -27.60 14.45 -6.93
C LYS A 343 -26.32 13.78 -7.46
N LEU A 344 -25.16 14.12 -6.91
CA LEU A 344 -23.85 13.73 -7.46
C LEU A 344 -23.06 12.76 -6.57
N GLY A 345 -23.58 12.40 -5.40
CA GLY A 345 -22.77 11.77 -4.35
C GLY A 345 -21.83 12.78 -3.69
N PHE A 346 -21.21 12.38 -2.59
CA PHE A 346 -20.30 13.25 -1.85
C PHE A 346 -19.04 13.57 -2.68
N LEU A 347 -18.44 12.54 -3.27
CA LEU A 347 -17.20 12.68 -4.03
C LEU A 347 -17.44 13.40 -5.36
N GLY A 348 -18.56 13.11 -6.04
CA GLY A 348 -18.95 13.81 -7.27
C GLY A 348 -19.28 15.29 -7.04
N ALA A 349 -19.90 15.64 -5.91
CA ALA A 349 -20.16 17.03 -5.54
C ALA A 349 -18.86 17.82 -5.27
N ILE A 350 -17.89 17.21 -4.59
CA ILE A 350 -16.58 17.83 -4.36
C ILE A 350 -15.83 18.02 -5.67
N ARG A 351 -15.75 16.99 -6.53
CA ARG A 351 -15.07 17.08 -7.82
C ARG A 351 -15.61 18.22 -8.66
N LYS A 352 -16.93 18.30 -8.82
CA LYS A 352 -17.58 19.40 -9.55
C LYS A 352 -17.33 20.77 -8.95
N PHE A 353 -17.08 20.86 -7.64
CA PHE A 353 -16.73 22.11 -6.98
C PHE A 353 -15.25 22.49 -7.19
N LEU A 354 -14.36 21.51 -7.26
CA LEU A 354 -12.93 21.70 -7.49
C LEU A 354 -12.59 21.86 -8.97
N ASP A 355 -13.44 21.36 -9.87
CA ASP A 355 -13.32 21.61 -11.29
C ASP A 355 -13.31 23.12 -11.51
N PRO A 356 -12.29 23.66 -12.23
CA PRO A 356 -12.31 25.06 -12.58
C PRO A 356 -13.64 25.35 -13.29
N PRO A 357 -14.31 26.48 -12.99
CA PRO A 357 -15.49 26.86 -13.76
C PRO A 357 -15.08 26.80 -15.22
N SER A 358 -15.79 26.01 -16.02
CA SER A 358 -15.58 25.96 -17.45
C SER A 358 -15.55 27.41 -17.93
N LEU A 359 -14.39 27.86 -18.41
CA LEU A 359 -14.15 29.19 -19.00
C LEU A 359 -14.91 29.40 -20.32
N ILE A 360 -16.07 28.74 -20.47
CA ILE A 360 -16.96 28.77 -21.62
C ILE A 360 -18.27 29.48 -21.28
N ASP A 361 -18.39 30.11 -20.10
CA ASP A 361 -19.48 31.04 -19.87
C ASP A 361 -19.04 32.46 -20.27
N GLN A 362 -19.12 32.69 -21.59
CA GLN A 362 -19.11 33.96 -22.34
C GLN A 362 -17.75 34.63 -22.60
N CYS A 363 -17.05 34.16 -23.65
CA CYS A 363 -16.05 34.97 -24.34
C CYS A 363 -16.75 35.98 -25.28
N ASN A 364 -16.80 37.26 -24.88
CA ASN A 364 -17.40 38.35 -25.68
C ASN A 364 -16.36 39.10 -26.55
N TYR A 365 -15.25 38.45 -26.91
CA TYR A 365 -14.22 39.09 -27.73
C TYR A 365 -14.71 39.23 -29.18
N CYS A 366 -14.94 40.47 -29.61
CA CYS A 366 -15.29 40.83 -30.98
C CYS A 366 -14.24 41.81 -31.51
N THR A 367 -13.80 41.61 -32.76
CA THR A 367 -12.88 42.52 -33.44
C THR A 367 -13.41 42.82 -34.83
N VAL A 368 -13.35 44.09 -35.23
CA VAL A 368 -13.75 44.54 -36.57
C VAL A 368 -12.48 44.77 -37.36
N THR A 369 -12.30 44.01 -38.45
CA THR A 369 -11.16 44.15 -39.35
C THR A 369 -11.65 44.57 -40.75
N PRO A 370 -10.91 45.45 -41.46
CA PRO A 370 -11.27 45.84 -42.82
C PRO A 370 -11.32 44.60 -43.73
N PHE A 371 -12.37 44.50 -44.54
CA PHE A 371 -12.52 43.39 -45.46
C PHE A 371 -11.43 43.40 -46.54
N ILE A 372 -10.72 42.28 -46.68
CA ILE A 372 -9.72 42.02 -47.74
C ILE A 372 -10.13 40.70 -48.40
N ASP A 373 -10.27 40.66 -49.72
CA ASP A 373 -10.85 39.54 -50.49
C ASP A 373 -10.24 38.16 -50.18
N ASP A 374 -8.97 38.12 -49.76
CA ASP A 374 -8.21 36.89 -49.48
C ASP A 374 -8.50 36.26 -48.09
N MET A 375 -9.45 36.82 -47.32
CA MET A 375 -9.75 36.39 -45.94
C MET A 375 -10.93 35.41 -45.83
N ASN A 376 -11.61 35.08 -46.92
CA ASN A 376 -12.82 34.24 -46.89
C ASN A 376 -12.56 32.82 -46.35
N ASN A 377 -11.37 32.24 -46.57
CA ASN A 377 -11.05 30.86 -46.13
C ASN A 377 -10.17 30.74 -44.88
N LYS A 378 -9.77 31.85 -44.24
CA LYS A 378 -8.98 31.76 -42.99
C LYS A 378 -9.88 31.49 -41.79
N ILE A 379 -9.60 30.39 -41.09
CA ILE A 379 -10.13 30.10 -39.76
C ILE A 379 -9.38 31.01 -38.78
N VAL A 380 -10.10 31.87 -38.07
CA VAL A 380 -9.51 32.79 -37.09
C VAL A 380 -9.86 32.27 -35.69
N SER A 381 -8.84 32.06 -34.87
CA SER A 381 -9.02 31.69 -33.47
C SER A 381 -9.04 32.94 -32.59
N CYS A 382 -9.92 32.96 -31.60
CA CYS A 382 -10.00 34.02 -30.61
C CYS A 382 -8.68 34.08 -29.82
N PRO A 383 -8.03 35.25 -29.69
CA PRO A 383 -6.79 35.37 -28.92
C PRO A 383 -6.99 35.11 -27.42
N ASN A 384 -8.22 35.22 -26.90
CA ASN A 384 -8.52 35.06 -25.48
C ASN A 384 -8.83 33.61 -25.08
N CYS A 385 -9.60 32.88 -25.88
CA CYS A 385 -10.06 31.52 -25.55
C CYS A 385 -9.65 30.46 -26.58
N LEU A 386 -8.92 30.86 -27.64
CA LEU A 386 -8.45 30.00 -28.73
C LEU A 386 -9.54 29.26 -29.52
N SER A 387 -10.81 29.54 -29.23
CA SER A 387 -11.97 29.00 -29.95
C SER A 387 -12.09 29.63 -31.34
N THR A 388 -12.70 28.92 -32.29
CA THR A 388 -12.92 29.43 -33.65
C THR A 388 -13.94 30.58 -33.64
N MET A 389 -13.62 31.70 -34.28
CA MET A 389 -14.49 32.87 -34.37
C MET A 389 -15.44 32.78 -35.56
N GLU A 390 -16.69 33.20 -35.38
CA GLU A 390 -17.66 33.40 -36.45
C GLU A 390 -17.43 34.74 -37.18
N LYS A 391 -17.70 34.77 -38.49
CA LYS A 391 -17.52 35.95 -39.33
C LYS A 391 -18.85 36.66 -39.57
N TYR A 392 -18.89 37.97 -39.32
CA TYR A 392 -20.03 38.84 -39.63
C TYR A 392 -19.57 40.01 -40.51
N TYR A 393 -20.37 40.35 -41.53
CA TYR A 393 -20.10 41.49 -42.41
C TYR A 393 -20.86 42.73 -41.92
N VAL A 394 -20.16 43.85 -41.75
CA VAL A 394 -20.75 45.13 -41.37
C VAL A 394 -20.50 46.14 -42.48
N TYR A 395 -21.57 46.72 -43.02
CA TYR A 395 -21.51 47.79 -44.01
C TYR A 395 -21.68 49.14 -43.29
N GLN A 396 -20.68 50.01 -43.41
CA GLN A 396 -20.75 51.36 -42.87
C GLN A 396 -20.97 52.36 -44.01
N CYS A 397 -22.03 53.16 -43.90
CA CYS A 397 -22.27 54.28 -44.82
C CYS A 397 -21.25 55.39 -44.51
N MET A 398 -20.44 55.75 -45.49
CA MET A 398 -19.56 56.92 -45.40
C MET A 398 -20.17 58.04 -46.26
N THR A 399 -20.83 59.00 -45.62
CA THR A 399 -21.12 60.29 -46.25
C THR A 399 -19.86 61.16 -46.14
N SER A 400 -19.28 61.51 -47.28
CA SER A 400 -18.16 62.46 -47.40
C SER A 400 -18.52 63.83 -46.87
#